data_AF-A0A841TAY7-F1
#
_entry.id   AF-A0A841TAY7-F1
#
_cell.length_a   1.000
_cell.length_b   1.000
_cell.length_c   1.000
_cell.angle_alpha   90.00
_cell.angle_beta   90.00
_cell.angle_gamma   90.00
#
_symmetry.space_group_name_H-M   'P 1'
#
loop_
_entity.id
_entity.type
_entity.pdbx_description
1 polymer ?
#
loop_
_entity_poly.entity_id
_entity_poly.type
_entity_poly.pdbx_seq_one_letter_code
_entity_poly.pdbx_strand_id
1 'polypeptide(L)'
;MLGHQEKHRIEQLALRNRDKIGKGIRKPRFRKPKSWTVRNRVLMAVLIVEDVKLSELAEELGVAPRTVASWIYEGVHPTEEYRAAIAHKFGLPQHVLFHLDEHGLEAAEAIAAAFQGEGKFYKRALLGAKRNRILSGLFAVHGVSPAAFSRKAGIAPATTRKYMHQGALPDAGYRELYCDFFGLPEDVLFYEARER
;
A
#
# COMPACT_ATOMS: atom_id res chain seq x y z
N MET A 1 54.54 -12.40 -33.45
CA MET A 1 54.33 -13.57 -32.59
C MET A 1 53.36 -13.22 -31.45
N LEU A 2 52.05 -13.18 -31.69
CA LEU A 2 51.05 -12.82 -30.65
C LEU A 2 49.84 -13.78 -30.56
N GLY A 3 49.66 -14.72 -31.51
CA GLY A 3 48.49 -15.61 -31.55
C GLY A 3 48.56 -16.88 -30.70
N HIS A 4 49.66 -17.14 -29.98
CA HIS A 4 49.83 -18.37 -29.19
C HIS A 4 49.37 -18.23 -27.74
N GLN A 5 49.54 -17.05 -27.12
CA GLN A 5 49.11 -16.81 -25.74
C GLN A 5 47.59 -16.71 -25.59
N GLU A 6 46.90 -16.20 -26.60
CA GLU A 6 45.45 -15.96 -26.56
C GLU A 6 44.64 -17.27 -26.64
N LYS A 7 45.10 -18.22 -27.49
CA LYS A 7 44.53 -19.58 -27.56
C LYS A 7 44.65 -20.32 -26.23
N HIS A 8 45.80 -20.21 -25.57
CA HIS A 8 46.07 -20.85 -24.29
C HIS A 8 45.18 -20.29 -23.16
N ARG A 9 44.80 -19.01 -23.23
CA ARG A 9 43.92 -18.35 -22.25
C ARG A 9 42.46 -18.78 -22.39
N ILE A 10 41.98 -18.91 -23.62
CA ILE A 10 40.61 -19.37 -23.91
C ILE A 10 40.43 -20.84 -23.52
N GLU A 11 41.41 -21.69 -23.81
CA GLU A 11 41.39 -23.11 -23.41
C GLU A 11 41.40 -23.28 -21.88
N GLN A 12 42.19 -22.49 -21.16
CA GLN A 12 42.19 -22.49 -19.69
C GLN A 12 40.86 -21.99 -19.09
N LEU A 13 40.24 -20.97 -19.71
CA LEU A 13 38.90 -20.50 -19.34
C LEU A 13 37.82 -21.55 -19.59
N ALA A 14 37.92 -22.30 -20.69
CA ALA A 14 37.02 -23.39 -21.00
C ALA A 14 37.17 -24.57 -20.02
N LEU A 15 38.41 -24.93 -19.66
CA LEU A 15 38.72 -25.96 -18.65
C LEU A 15 38.18 -25.58 -17.26
N ARG A 16 38.31 -24.32 -16.84
CA ARG A 16 37.78 -23.82 -15.53
C ARG A 16 36.27 -23.72 -15.45
N ASN A 17 35.56 -23.77 -16.57
CA ASN A 17 34.11 -23.63 -16.62
C ASN A 17 33.41 -24.91 -17.11
N ARG A 18 34.17 -25.96 -17.42
CA ARG A 18 33.65 -27.24 -17.94
C ARG A 18 32.73 -27.94 -16.93
N ASP A 19 32.98 -27.74 -15.65
CA ASP A 19 32.20 -28.16 -14.48
C ASP A 19 30.90 -27.36 -14.27
N LYS A 20 30.71 -26.26 -15.00
CA LYS A 20 29.52 -25.40 -15.00
C LYS A 20 28.69 -25.52 -16.28
N ILE A 21 29.28 -25.99 -17.37
CA ILE A 21 28.57 -26.27 -18.64
C ILE A 21 27.71 -27.52 -18.44
N GLY A 22 26.38 -27.35 -18.48
CA GLY A 22 25.40 -28.44 -18.33
C GLY A 22 24.71 -28.50 -16.97
N LYS A 23 25.23 -27.81 -15.94
CA LYS A 23 24.47 -27.55 -14.71
C LYS A 23 23.56 -26.38 -15.01
N GLY A 24 22.38 -26.68 -15.57
CA GLY A 24 21.39 -25.67 -15.92
C GLY A 24 21.31 -24.58 -14.86
N ILE A 25 21.47 -23.32 -15.27
CA ILE A 25 21.33 -22.18 -14.38
C ILE A 25 19.94 -22.32 -13.76
N ARG A 26 19.87 -22.78 -12.50
CA ARG A 26 18.65 -22.68 -11.72
C ARG A 26 18.46 -21.19 -11.51
N LYS A 27 17.78 -20.54 -12.46
CA LYS A 27 17.22 -19.20 -12.24
C LYS A 27 16.53 -19.29 -10.88
N PRO A 28 16.87 -18.42 -9.91
CA PRO A 28 16.11 -18.34 -8.69
C PRO A 28 14.65 -18.34 -9.09
N ARG A 29 13.87 -19.34 -8.65
CA ARG A 29 12.43 -19.36 -8.91
C ARG A 29 11.94 -17.98 -8.53
N PHE A 30 11.19 -17.32 -9.42
CA PHE A 30 10.59 -16.02 -9.15
C PHE A 30 9.99 -16.11 -7.75
N ARG A 31 10.58 -15.40 -6.78
CA ARG A 31 10.01 -15.40 -5.43
C ARG A 31 8.67 -14.73 -5.64
N LYS A 32 7.57 -15.46 -5.43
CA LYS A 32 6.26 -14.83 -5.33
C LYS A 32 6.44 -13.73 -4.29
N PRO A 33 6.13 -12.46 -4.61
CA PRO A 33 6.08 -11.43 -3.59
C PRO A 33 5.24 -12.00 -2.44
N LYS A 34 5.83 -12.07 -1.25
CA LYS A 34 5.05 -12.17 0.00
C LYS A 34 4.04 -11.05 -0.14
N SER A 35 2.74 -11.38 -0.21
CA SER A 35 1.57 -10.50 -0.43
C SER A 35 1.89 -9.05 -0.78
N TRP A 36 1.47 -8.51 -1.92
CA TRP A 36 1.68 -7.12 -2.34
C TRP A 36 1.50 -6.12 -1.18
N THR A 37 2.57 -5.82 -0.44
CA THR A 37 2.42 -5.01 0.76
C THR A 37 2.36 -3.57 0.34
N VAL A 38 1.23 -2.94 0.60
CA VAL A 38 1.03 -1.53 0.34
C VAL A 38 1.86 -0.74 1.33
N ARG A 39 2.89 -0.04 0.85
CA ARG A 39 3.75 0.84 1.66
C ARG A 39 3.07 2.19 1.90
N ASN A 40 2.56 2.81 0.85
CA ASN A 40 1.74 4.02 0.97
C ASN A 40 0.25 3.63 1.07
N ARG A 41 -0.16 3.29 2.31
CA ARG A 41 -1.52 2.83 2.61
C ARG A 41 -2.56 3.92 2.47
N VAL A 42 -2.19 5.18 2.73
CA VAL A 42 -3.11 6.33 2.62
C VAL A 42 -3.45 6.62 1.17
N LEU A 43 -2.46 6.71 0.28
CA LEU A 43 -2.73 6.91 -1.15
C LEU A 43 -3.56 5.76 -1.73
N MET A 44 -3.23 4.51 -1.38
CA MET A 44 -4.01 3.36 -1.82
C MET A 44 -5.45 3.40 -1.29
N ALA A 45 -5.66 3.80 -0.03
CA ALA A 45 -6.98 3.95 0.56
C ALA A 45 -7.83 4.95 -0.22
N VAL A 46 -7.27 6.12 -0.54
CA VAL A 46 -7.97 7.16 -1.32
C VAL A 46 -8.31 6.65 -2.73
N LEU A 47 -7.36 6.01 -3.42
CA LEU A 47 -7.59 5.46 -4.77
C LEU A 47 -8.72 4.43 -4.80
N ILE A 48 -8.79 3.54 -3.81
CA ILE A 48 -9.86 2.53 -3.72
C ILE A 48 -11.23 3.21 -3.53
N VAL A 49 -11.29 4.26 -2.70
CA VAL A 49 -12.56 4.94 -2.39
C VAL A 49 -13.05 5.77 -3.57
N GLU A 50 -12.14 6.43 -4.29
CA GLU A 50 -12.43 7.23 -5.48
C GLU A 50 -12.58 6.37 -6.75
N ASP A 51 -12.42 5.04 -6.65
CA ASP A 51 -12.45 4.07 -7.76
C ASP A 51 -11.44 4.37 -8.88
N VAL A 52 -10.33 5.04 -8.55
CA VAL A 52 -9.26 5.42 -9.50
C VAL A 52 -8.26 4.27 -9.64
N LYS A 53 -8.05 3.83 -10.88
CA LYS A 53 -7.07 2.77 -11.17
C LYS A 53 -5.66 3.33 -11.27
N LEU A 54 -4.66 2.50 -10.97
CA LEU A 54 -3.24 2.90 -11.10
C LEU A 54 -2.88 3.30 -12.54
N SER A 55 -3.46 2.62 -13.53
CA SER A 55 -3.25 2.92 -14.95
C SER A 55 -3.84 4.27 -15.35
N GLU A 56 -5.01 4.60 -14.81
CA GLU A 56 -5.71 5.88 -15.06
C GLU A 56 -4.93 7.03 -14.43
N LEU A 57 -4.50 6.89 -13.17
CA LEU A 57 -3.65 7.90 -12.52
C LEU A 57 -2.32 8.07 -13.27
N ALA A 58 -1.75 6.99 -13.79
CA ALA A 58 -0.51 7.06 -14.55
C ALA A 58 -0.68 7.80 -15.89
N GLU A 59 -1.79 7.55 -16.59
CA GLU A 59 -2.16 8.25 -17.82
C GLU A 59 -2.33 9.76 -17.59
N GLU A 60 -3.06 10.15 -16.54
CA GLU A 60 -3.25 11.55 -16.18
C GLU A 60 -1.94 12.28 -15.85
N LEU A 61 -0.99 11.58 -15.21
CA LEU A 61 0.31 12.14 -14.84
C LEU A 61 1.36 12.00 -15.94
N GLY A 62 1.04 11.37 -17.08
CA GLY A 62 2.00 11.14 -18.16
C GLY A 62 3.16 10.20 -17.81
N VAL A 63 2.96 9.27 -16.88
CA VAL A 63 3.98 8.31 -16.42
C VAL A 63 3.59 6.86 -16.73
N ALA A 64 4.55 5.95 -16.65
CA ALA A 64 4.25 4.53 -16.75
C ALA A 64 3.47 4.02 -15.52
N PRO A 65 2.50 3.08 -15.67
CA PRO A 65 1.79 2.49 -14.53
C PRO A 65 2.70 1.85 -13.47
N ARG A 66 3.86 1.34 -13.89
CA ARG A 66 4.90 0.79 -13.00
C ARG A 66 5.43 1.84 -12.02
N THR A 67 5.52 3.10 -12.44
CA THR A 67 5.98 4.23 -11.61
C THR A 67 4.97 4.53 -10.51
N VAL A 68 3.68 4.61 -10.84
CA VAL A 68 2.62 4.77 -9.83
C VAL A 68 2.62 3.58 -8.86
N ALA A 69 2.79 2.37 -9.39
CA ALA A 69 2.87 1.17 -8.57
C ALA A 69 4.07 1.19 -7.59
N SER A 70 5.23 1.73 -7.98
CA SER A 70 6.38 1.81 -7.06
C SER A 70 6.14 2.82 -5.94
N TRP A 71 5.41 3.91 -6.19
CA TRP A 71 5.01 4.85 -5.15
C TRP A 71 4.13 4.22 -4.08
N ILE A 72 3.29 3.25 -4.46
CA ILE A 72 2.34 2.60 -3.56
C ILE A 72 2.94 1.37 -2.87
N TYR A 73 3.53 0.45 -3.62
CA TYR A 73 3.96 -0.85 -3.10
C TYR A 73 5.42 -0.87 -2.66
N GLU A 74 6.27 -0.04 -3.25
CA GLU A 74 7.70 0.01 -2.93
C GLU A 74 8.03 1.18 -1.99
N GLY A 75 7.10 2.13 -1.81
CA GLY A 75 7.28 3.31 -0.98
C GLY A 75 8.23 4.34 -1.59
N VAL A 76 8.45 4.27 -2.91
CA VAL A 76 9.26 5.25 -3.63
C VAL A 76 8.56 6.60 -3.54
N HIS A 77 9.27 7.63 -3.06
CA HIS A 77 8.66 8.94 -2.93
C HIS A 77 8.60 9.64 -4.30
N PRO A 78 7.42 10.08 -4.79
CA PRO A 78 7.34 10.82 -6.06
C PRO A 78 8.07 12.16 -5.97
N THR A 79 8.35 12.79 -7.11
CA THR A 79 8.87 14.17 -7.14
C THR A 79 7.82 15.16 -6.64
N GLU A 80 8.25 16.37 -6.25
CA GLU A 80 7.36 17.43 -5.77
C GLU A 80 6.23 17.73 -6.77
N GLU A 81 6.55 17.77 -8.06
CA GLU A 81 5.58 18.00 -9.14
C GLU A 81 4.44 16.96 -9.11
N TYR A 82 4.77 15.66 -9.06
CA TYR A 82 3.76 14.60 -9.01
C TYR A 82 3.00 14.60 -7.68
N ARG A 83 3.68 14.88 -6.57
CA ARG A 83 3.00 14.97 -5.27
C ARG A 83 2.00 16.12 -5.24
N ALA A 84 2.36 17.28 -5.77
CA ALA A 84 1.48 18.43 -5.88
C ALA A 84 0.28 18.15 -6.79
N ALA A 85 0.50 17.52 -7.94
CA ALA A 85 -0.58 17.14 -8.87
C ALA A 85 -1.57 16.15 -8.23
N ILE A 86 -1.07 15.11 -7.57
CA ILE A 86 -1.89 14.11 -6.87
C ILE A 86 -2.64 14.74 -5.69
N ALA A 87 -1.95 15.56 -4.89
CA ALA A 87 -2.56 16.29 -3.77
C ALA A 87 -3.70 17.20 -4.23
N HIS A 88 -3.48 17.94 -5.31
CA HIS A 88 -4.50 18.77 -5.93
C HIS A 88 -5.69 17.94 -6.44
N LYS A 89 -5.44 16.84 -7.16
CA LYS A 89 -6.50 15.95 -7.68
C LYS A 89 -7.42 15.45 -6.57
N PHE A 90 -6.86 15.02 -5.44
CA PHE A 90 -7.64 14.41 -4.35
C PHE A 90 -8.09 15.41 -3.27
N GLY A 91 -7.63 16.67 -3.34
CA GLY A 91 -7.94 17.70 -2.34
C GLY A 91 -7.39 17.35 -0.95
N LEU A 92 -6.20 16.75 -0.88
CA LEU A 92 -5.55 16.33 0.36
C LEU A 92 -4.09 16.81 0.39
N PRO A 93 -3.55 17.23 1.54
CA PRO A 93 -2.16 17.66 1.64
C PRO A 93 -1.17 16.55 1.28
N GLN A 94 -0.02 16.95 0.75
CA GLN A 94 1.05 16.02 0.43
C GLN A 94 1.54 15.22 1.65
N HIS A 95 1.66 15.85 2.82
CA HIS A 95 2.13 15.18 4.04
C HIS A 95 1.17 14.07 4.52
N VAL A 96 -0.12 14.18 4.18
CA VAL A 96 -1.14 13.15 4.49
C VAL A 96 -1.06 12.03 3.45
N LEU A 97 -1.17 12.36 2.15
CA LEU A 97 -1.21 11.38 1.07
C LEU A 97 0.07 10.56 0.92
N PHE A 98 1.21 11.16 1.23
CA PHE A 98 2.51 10.51 1.11
C PHE A 98 3.13 10.22 2.46
N HIS A 99 2.29 10.07 3.50
CA HIS A 99 2.73 9.54 4.78
C HIS A 99 3.24 8.11 4.57
N LEU A 100 4.57 7.95 4.62
CA LEU A 100 5.22 6.66 4.59
C LEU A 100 5.23 6.11 6.00
N ASP A 101 4.47 5.06 6.20
CA ASP A 101 4.36 4.43 7.49
C ASP A 101 5.51 3.44 7.70
N GLU A 102 6.45 3.81 8.56
CA GLU A 102 7.61 2.99 8.93
C GLU A 102 7.18 1.68 9.62
N HIS A 103 6.10 1.73 10.41
CA HIS A 103 5.51 0.59 11.13
C HIS A 103 4.35 -0.06 10.37
N GLY A 104 4.01 0.45 9.19
CA GLY A 104 2.79 0.09 8.47
C GLY A 104 2.77 -1.35 7.99
N LEU A 105 3.96 -1.93 7.82
CA LEU A 105 4.16 -3.36 7.60
C LEU A 105 3.76 -4.19 8.82
N GLU A 106 4.27 -3.84 10.00
CA GLU A 106 4.00 -4.55 11.24
C GLU A 106 2.52 -4.47 11.59
N ALA A 107 1.92 -3.28 11.47
CA ALA A 107 0.49 -3.08 11.61
C ALA A 107 -0.30 -3.89 10.57
N ALA A 108 0.10 -3.89 9.30
CA ALA A 108 -0.58 -4.68 8.26
C ALA A 108 -0.52 -6.18 8.53
N GLU A 109 0.63 -6.70 8.97
CA GLU A 109 0.80 -8.11 9.33
C GLU A 109 0.00 -8.47 10.58
N ALA A 110 0.00 -7.60 11.61
CA ALA A 110 -0.79 -7.78 12.82
C ALA A 110 -2.30 -7.79 12.53
N ILE A 111 -2.78 -6.85 11.70
CA ILE A 111 -4.18 -6.82 11.25
C ILE A 111 -4.51 -8.08 10.45
N ALA A 112 -3.66 -8.46 9.49
CA ALA A 112 -3.89 -9.66 8.69
C ALA A 112 -3.96 -10.93 9.55
N ALA A 113 -3.09 -11.05 10.56
CA ALA A 113 -3.10 -12.13 11.54
C ALA A 113 -4.36 -12.11 12.40
N ALA A 114 -4.74 -10.93 12.91
CA ALA A 114 -5.90 -10.77 13.77
C ALA A 114 -7.23 -11.08 13.05
N PHE A 115 -7.31 -10.94 11.73
CA PHE A 115 -8.55 -11.14 10.97
C PHE A 115 -8.52 -12.36 10.02
N GLN A 116 -7.57 -13.30 10.21
CA GLN A 116 -7.55 -14.54 9.42
C GLN A 116 -8.86 -15.32 9.59
N GLY A 117 -9.62 -15.46 8.50
CA GLY A 117 -10.91 -16.15 8.50
C GLY A 117 -12.09 -15.35 9.06
N GLU A 118 -11.87 -14.11 9.52
CA GLU A 118 -12.91 -13.26 10.09
C GLU A 118 -13.38 -12.19 9.09
N GLY A 119 -14.59 -12.34 8.55
CA GLY A 119 -15.35 -11.28 7.90
C GLY A 119 -14.63 -10.49 6.79
N LYS A 120 -14.76 -10.94 5.55
CA LYS A 120 -14.17 -10.28 4.37
C LYS A 120 -14.69 -8.85 4.17
N PHE A 121 -13.82 -7.94 3.78
CA PHE A 121 -14.24 -6.64 3.26
C PHE A 121 -15.04 -6.79 1.96
N TYR A 122 -16.20 -6.12 1.89
CA TYR A 122 -17.01 -6.06 0.67
C TYR A 122 -17.03 -4.62 0.15
N LYS A 123 -16.81 -4.42 -1.17
CA LYS A 123 -16.86 -3.08 -1.81
C LYS A 123 -18.17 -2.32 -1.52
N ARG A 124 -19.26 -3.03 -1.22
CA ARG A 124 -20.53 -2.42 -0.78
C ARG A 124 -20.40 -1.52 0.47
N ALA A 125 -19.43 -1.79 1.34
CA ALA A 125 -19.12 -0.92 2.48
C ALA A 125 -18.66 0.48 2.05
N LEU A 126 -18.21 0.63 0.81
CA LEU A 126 -17.84 1.89 0.18
C LEU A 126 -19.01 2.53 -0.62
N LEU A 127 -20.22 1.99 -0.61
CA LEU A 127 -21.37 2.64 -1.27
C LEU A 127 -21.89 3.83 -0.48
N GLY A 128 -22.24 4.92 -1.17
CA GLY A 128 -22.74 6.18 -0.60
C GLY A 128 -21.66 7.27 -0.49
N ALA A 129 -22.06 8.51 -0.21
CA ALA A 129 -21.12 9.62 -0.07
C ALA A 129 -20.11 9.34 1.06
N LYS A 130 -18.84 9.15 0.70
CA LYS A 130 -17.78 8.91 1.68
C LYS A 130 -17.14 10.22 2.07
N ARG A 131 -17.39 10.56 3.33
CA ARG A 131 -16.93 11.79 3.92
C ARG A 131 -15.56 11.65 4.59
N ASN A 132 -15.13 10.43 4.92
CA ASN A 132 -13.77 10.11 5.39
C ASN A 132 -13.25 8.95 4.54
N ARG A 133 -12.54 9.30 3.46
CA ARG A 133 -11.96 8.41 2.46
C ARG A 133 -10.76 7.67 3.03
N ILE A 134 -9.93 8.31 3.85
CA ILE A 134 -8.75 7.68 4.47
C ILE A 134 -9.18 6.51 5.35
N LEU A 135 -10.03 6.75 6.36
CA LEU A 135 -10.51 5.69 7.26
C LEU A 135 -11.28 4.61 6.50
N SER A 136 -12.14 5.00 5.55
CA SER A 136 -12.93 4.03 4.79
C SER A 136 -12.07 3.14 3.90
N GLY A 137 -11.07 3.73 3.24
CA GLY A 137 -10.18 3.01 2.34
C GLY A 137 -9.18 2.12 3.07
N LEU A 138 -8.74 2.47 4.28
CA LEU A 138 -7.84 1.61 5.06
C LEU A 138 -8.46 0.25 5.40
N PHE A 139 -9.75 0.20 5.73
CA PHE A 139 -10.47 -1.08 5.86
C PHE A 139 -10.39 -1.92 4.56
N ALA A 140 -10.47 -1.27 3.41
CA ALA A 140 -10.37 -1.94 2.11
C ALA A 140 -8.94 -2.43 1.84
N VAL A 141 -7.93 -1.59 2.11
CA VAL A 141 -6.50 -1.92 1.96
C VAL A 141 -6.13 -3.16 2.76
N HIS A 142 -6.62 -3.26 3.99
CA HIS A 142 -6.37 -4.40 4.86
C HIS A 142 -7.35 -5.56 4.68
N GLY A 143 -8.36 -5.42 3.81
CA GLY A 143 -9.37 -6.45 3.58
C GLY A 143 -10.26 -6.75 4.79
N VAL A 144 -10.31 -5.85 5.78
CA VAL A 144 -11.04 -6.03 7.04
C VAL A 144 -12.43 -5.43 6.93
N SER A 145 -13.47 -6.21 7.24
CA SER A 145 -14.83 -5.67 7.35
C SER A 145 -14.94 -4.69 8.52
N PRO A 146 -15.49 -3.47 8.31
CA PRO A 146 -15.74 -2.53 9.40
C PRO A 146 -16.58 -3.15 10.52
N ALA A 147 -17.56 -4.01 10.17
CA ALA A 147 -18.39 -4.69 11.16
C ALA A 147 -17.63 -5.78 11.95
N ALA A 148 -16.66 -6.46 11.32
CA ALA A 148 -15.80 -7.41 12.02
C ALA A 148 -14.89 -6.70 13.02
N PHE A 149 -14.28 -5.60 12.57
CA PHE A 149 -13.53 -4.71 13.44
C PHE A 149 -14.38 -4.22 14.61
N SER A 150 -15.58 -3.71 14.35
CA SER A 150 -16.45 -3.20 15.43
C SER A 150 -16.73 -4.25 16.50
N ARG A 151 -17.03 -5.49 16.11
CA ARG A 151 -17.26 -6.59 17.06
C ARG A 151 -16.02 -6.90 17.89
N LYS A 152 -14.84 -6.95 17.26
CA LYS A 152 -13.58 -7.28 17.93
C LYS A 152 -13.11 -6.18 18.87
N ALA A 153 -13.35 -4.93 18.48
CA ALA A 153 -13.07 -3.74 19.28
C ALA A 153 -14.14 -3.45 20.35
N GLY A 154 -15.24 -4.22 20.41
CA GLY A 154 -16.32 -3.99 21.38
C GLY A 154 -17.13 -2.71 21.13
N ILE A 155 -17.14 -2.19 19.90
CA ILE A 155 -17.86 -0.96 19.53
C ILE A 155 -19.08 -1.29 18.68
N ALA A 156 -20.13 -0.47 18.77
CA ALA A 156 -21.32 -0.66 17.94
C ALA A 156 -20.96 -0.47 16.44
N PRO A 157 -21.40 -1.35 15.52
CA PRO A 157 -21.11 -1.20 14.08
C PRO A 157 -21.59 0.13 13.48
N ALA A 158 -22.66 0.70 14.04
CA ALA A 158 -23.17 2.02 13.67
C ALA A 158 -22.16 3.14 13.97
N THR A 159 -21.35 3.00 15.02
CA THR A 159 -20.31 3.96 15.41
C THR A 159 -19.20 4.02 14.37
N THR A 160 -18.66 2.88 13.95
CA THR A 160 -17.67 2.83 12.85
C THR A 160 -18.25 3.38 11.55
N ARG A 161 -19.51 3.05 11.24
CA ARG A 161 -20.20 3.58 10.06
C ARG A 161 -20.37 5.10 10.11
N LYS A 162 -20.71 5.67 11.28
CA LYS A 162 -20.80 7.12 11.51
C LYS A 162 -19.48 7.79 11.12
N TYR A 163 -18.35 7.31 11.63
CA TYR A 163 -17.04 7.91 11.35
C TYR A 163 -16.61 7.77 9.89
N MET A 164 -16.87 6.62 9.27
CA MET A 164 -16.56 6.40 7.86
C MET A 164 -17.42 7.23 6.88
N HIS A 165 -18.74 7.25 7.08
CA HIS A 165 -19.69 7.76 6.06
C HIS A 165 -20.20 9.16 6.37
N GLN A 166 -20.43 9.48 7.63
CA GLN A 166 -20.84 10.84 8.02
C GLN A 166 -19.60 11.74 8.17
N GLY A 167 -18.40 11.15 8.32
CA GLY A 167 -17.15 11.88 8.49
C GLY A 167 -17.11 12.69 9.77
N ALA A 168 -17.86 12.26 10.79
CA ALA A 168 -17.75 12.82 12.13
C ALA A 168 -16.39 12.47 12.71
N LEU A 169 -15.74 13.43 13.36
CA LEU A 169 -14.53 13.18 14.14
C LEU A 169 -14.88 12.22 15.30
N PRO A 170 -14.15 11.11 15.48
CA PRO A 170 -14.40 10.22 16.62
C PRO A 170 -14.03 10.88 17.95
N ASP A 171 -14.66 10.42 19.03
CA ASP A 171 -14.27 10.79 20.38
C ASP A 171 -12.86 10.28 20.70
N ALA A 172 -12.17 10.89 21.66
CA ALA A 172 -10.75 10.64 21.95
C ALA A 172 -10.38 9.15 22.07
N GLY A 173 -11.14 8.36 22.85
CA GLY A 173 -10.87 6.93 23.02
C GLY A 173 -11.09 6.11 21.73
N TYR A 174 -11.99 6.54 20.86
CA TYR A 174 -12.12 5.91 19.53
C TYR A 174 -10.97 6.30 18.62
N ARG A 175 -10.50 7.55 18.67
CA ARG A 175 -9.35 7.99 17.85
C ARG A 175 -8.11 7.19 18.17
N GLU A 176 -7.78 7.06 19.45
CA GLU A 176 -6.68 6.21 19.93
C GLU A 176 -6.83 4.77 19.42
N LEU A 177 -8.01 4.16 19.62
CA LEU A 177 -8.29 2.80 19.16
C LEU A 177 -8.08 2.60 17.65
N TYR A 178 -8.52 3.53 16.81
CA TYR A 178 -8.28 3.44 15.35
C TYR A 178 -6.83 3.73 14.97
N CYS A 179 -6.19 4.70 15.62
CA CYS A 179 -4.78 5.03 15.42
C CYS A 179 -3.89 3.83 15.75
N ASP A 180 -4.12 3.18 16.89
CA ASP A 180 -3.41 1.96 17.31
C ASP A 180 -3.68 0.81 16.35
N PHE A 181 -4.94 0.63 15.95
CA PHE A 181 -5.32 -0.44 15.04
C PHE A 181 -4.63 -0.32 13.68
N PHE A 182 -4.60 0.88 13.09
CA PHE A 182 -4.00 1.09 11.78
C PHE A 182 -2.50 1.41 11.84
N GLY A 183 -1.97 1.83 13.00
CA GLY A 183 -0.60 2.33 13.14
C GLY A 183 -0.38 3.70 12.51
N LEU A 184 -1.40 4.56 12.46
CA LEU A 184 -1.31 5.89 11.84
C LEU A 184 -1.59 7.00 12.84
N PRO A 185 -0.90 8.15 12.73
CA PRO A 185 -1.12 9.27 13.62
C PRO A 185 -2.48 9.94 13.35
N GLU A 186 -3.02 10.60 14.38
CA GLU A 186 -4.39 11.15 14.36
C GLU A 186 -4.59 12.22 13.27
N ASP A 187 -3.56 13.06 13.05
CA ASP A 187 -3.54 14.13 12.06
C ASP A 187 -3.61 13.62 10.62
N VAL A 188 -3.10 12.41 10.36
CA VAL A 188 -3.21 11.72 9.07
C VAL A 188 -4.54 10.97 8.96
N LEU A 189 -4.86 10.12 9.95
CA LEU A 189 -6.01 9.21 9.89
C LEU A 189 -7.36 9.94 9.87
N PHE A 190 -7.44 11.07 10.57
CA PHE A 190 -8.67 11.85 10.72
C PHE A 190 -8.61 13.22 10.07
N TYR A 191 -7.63 13.47 9.19
CA TYR A 191 -7.49 14.74 8.48
C TYR A 191 -8.82 15.26 7.91
N GLU A 192 -9.52 14.43 7.16
CA GLU A 192 -10.78 14.78 6.48
C GLU A 192 -11.96 15.04 7.42
N ALA A 193 -11.89 14.51 8.64
CA ALA A 193 -12.90 14.75 9.67
C ALA A 193 -12.60 16.03 10.48
N ARG A 194 -11.37 16.54 10.46
CA ARG A 194 -10.93 17.74 11.17
C ARG A 194 -11.10 19.02 10.35
N GLU A 195 -10.89 18.97 9.03
CA GLU A 195 -10.96 20.14 8.13
C GLU A 195 -12.40 20.53 7.75
N ARG A 196 -13.36 20.36 8.67
CA ARG A 196 -14.78 20.60 8.44
C ARG A 196 -15.41 21.36 9.58
#